data_AF-A0A135V1E2-F1
#
_entry.id   AF-A0A135V1E2-F1
#
_cell.length_a   1.000
_cell.length_b   1.000
_cell.length_c   1.000
_cell.angle_alpha   90.00
_cell.angle_beta   90.00
_cell.angle_gamma   90.00
#
_symmetry.space_group_name_H-M   'P 1'
#
loop_
_entity.id
_entity.type
_entity.pdbx_description
1 polymer ?
#
loop_
_entity_poly.entity_id
_entity_poly.type
_entity_poly.pdbx_seq_one_letter_code
_entity_poly.pdbx_strand_id
1 'polypeptide(L)'
;MAQRGATGTGADFACGTPAPSYEHVEMSRGLWRAEAANGTLHTRSVSTVVVDTYFHVVASGRSATSGWVDVREDGALRRQLAVLNSDFGPHSIAFRLMGVTRTVNTGWAAGGDELGMKRALRRGGYNSLNVYLLSRISGVLGRCTLPQSAPEGPDVIKDGCTVDSSTVPGGKNRNYNMGKTLTHETGHWFGLYHTFRGGCDGQGDLISDTPAQASATKGCPSFRDSCPSKPGVDPIHNYMDYSTE
;
A
#
# COMPACT_ATOMS: atom_id res chain seq x y z
N MET A 1 4.75 -30.35 14.66
CA MET A 1 3.39 -30.10 15.18
C MET A 1 2.65 -29.26 14.15
N ALA A 2 1.75 -29.88 13.39
CA ALA A 2 0.96 -29.22 12.36
C ALA A 2 0.01 -28.20 13.01
N GLN A 3 0.14 -26.91 12.66
CA GLN A 3 -0.86 -25.92 13.02
C GLN A 3 -2.10 -26.16 12.16
N ARG A 4 -3.19 -26.49 12.86
CA ARG A 4 -4.54 -26.63 12.30
C ARG A 4 -4.92 -25.31 11.64
N GLY A 5 -5.32 -25.38 10.37
CA GLY A 5 -5.87 -24.25 9.62
C GLY A 5 -7.06 -23.66 10.37
N ALA A 6 -6.90 -22.41 10.81
CA ALA A 6 -8.01 -21.62 11.29
C ALA A 6 -8.84 -21.20 10.07
N THR A 7 -10.02 -21.80 9.92
CA THR A 7 -11.09 -21.30 9.04
C THR A 7 -11.65 -20.02 9.67
N GLY A 8 -10.91 -18.92 9.55
CA GLY A 8 -11.37 -17.57 9.88
C GLY A 8 -11.99 -16.95 8.64
N THR A 9 -13.24 -16.52 8.74
CA THR A 9 -13.99 -15.75 7.74
C THR A 9 -13.46 -14.30 7.61
N GLY A 10 -12.14 -14.13 7.56
CA GLY A 10 -11.52 -12.87 7.17
C GLY A 10 -11.61 -12.73 5.66
N ALA A 11 -11.98 -11.54 5.16
CA ALA A 11 -11.91 -11.27 3.72
C ALA A 11 -10.47 -11.50 3.22
N ASP A 12 -10.32 -12.14 2.07
CA ASP A 12 -9.04 -12.22 1.35
C ASP A 12 -8.47 -10.80 1.14
N PHE A 13 -7.15 -10.67 1.04
CA PHE A 13 -6.53 -9.40 0.68
C PHE A 13 -7.11 -8.92 -0.64
N ALA A 14 -7.53 -7.66 -0.67
CA ALA A 14 -7.95 -6.99 -1.88
C ALA A 14 -7.49 -5.54 -1.80
N CYS A 15 -6.84 -5.06 -2.85
CA CYS A 15 -6.44 -3.67 -3.01
C CYS A 15 -7.43 -2.96 -3.95
N GLY A 16 -7.76 -1.72 -3.61
CA GLY A 16 -8.69 -0.85 -4.35
C GLY A 16 -8.00 0.30 -5.09
N THR A 17 -6.67 0.25 -5.22
CA THR A 17 -5.92 1.22 -6.04
C THR A 17 -6.41 1.14 -7.48
N PRO A 18 -6.82 2.27 -8.09
CA PRO A 18 -7.35 2.27 -9.45
C PRO A 18 -6.28 1.89 -10.47
N ALA A 19 -6.73 1.46 -11.66
CA ALA A 19 -5.81 1.21 -12.77
C ALA A 19 -5.00 2.48 -13.11
N PRO A 20 -3.72 2.33 -13.50
CA PRO A 20 -2.88 3.47 -13.87
C PRO A 20 -3.44 4.21 -15.08
N SER A 21 -3.24 5.53 -15.11
CA SER A 21 -3.52 6.32 -16.31
C SER A 21 -2.59 5.92 -17.45
N TYR A 22 -2.98 6.22 -18.69
CA TYR A 22 -2.12 6.01 -19.86
C TYR A 22 -0.76 6.70 -19.68
N GLU A 23 -0.78 7.96 -19.23
CA GLU A 23 0.43 8.73 -18.97
C GLU A 23 1.35 8.06 -17.94
N HIS A 24 0.77 7.57 -16.83
CA HIS A 24 1.54 6.87 -15.81
C HIS A 24 2.18 5.58 -16.35
N VAL A 25 1.44 4.83 -17.17
CA VAL A 25 1.98 3.65 -17.88
C VAL A 25 3.14 4.02 -18.81
N GLU A 26 3.03 5.12 -19.57
CA GLU A 26 4.12 5.56 -20.47
C GLU A 26 5.36 6.00 -19.70
N MET A 27 5.20 6.69 -18.56
CA MET A 27 6.31 7.00 -17.67
C MET A 27 6.99 5.74 -17.14
N SER A 28 6.21 4.78 -16.62
CA SER A 28 6.74 3.50 -16.14
C SER A 28 7.46 2.73 -17.26
N ARG A 29 6.93 2.72 -18.50
CA ARG A 29 7.60 2.12 -19.67
C ARG A 29 8.92 2.80 -19.99
N GLY A 30 9.00 4.12 -19.83
CA GLY A 30 10.24 4.88 -20.00
C GLY A 30 11.31 4.45 -19.01
N LEU A 31 10.94 4.33 -17.72
CA LEU A 31 11.83 3.85 -16.66
C LEU A 31 12.28 2.41 -16.91
N TRP A 32 11.35 1.53 -17.25
CA TRP A 32 11.63 0.12 -17.59
C TRP A 32 12.61 -0.01 -18.77
N ARG A 33 12.42 0.77 -19.84
CA ARG A 33 13.35 0.79 -20.98
C ARG A 33 14.75 1.23 -20.57
N ALA A 34 14.86 2.22 -19.68
CA ALA A 34 16.13 2.71 -19.18
C ALA A 34 16.81 1.68 -18.26
N GLU A 35 16.05 0.99 -17.42
CA GLU A 35 16.52 -0.13 -16.60
C GLU A 35 17.06 -1.27 -17.47
N ALA A 36 16.27 -1.74 -18.44
CA ALA A 36 16.63 -2.83 -19.35
C ALA A 36 17.86 -2.51 -20.21
N ALA A 37 18.05 -1.24 -20.60
CA ALA A 37 19.20 -0.83 -21.41
C ALA A 37 20.50 -0.71 -20.60
N ASN A 38 20.43 -0.24 -19.35
CA ASN A 38 21.62 0.08 -18.56
C ASN A 38 21.93 -0.95 -17.47
N GLY A 39 21.11 -1.99 -17.29
CA GLY A 39 21.26 -3.04 -16.27
C GLY A 39 21.10 -2.56 -14.82
N THR A 40 21.13 -1.25 -14.62
CA THR A 40 20.74 -0.51 -13.42
C THR A 40 20.25 0.85 -13.91
N LEU A 41 19.09 1.31 -13.46
CA LEU A 41 18.89 2.75 -13.36
C LEU A 41 19.97 3.21 -12.38
N HIS A 42 21.07 3.80 -12.87
CA HIS A 42 22.10 4.34 -11.99
C HIS A 42 21.42 5.21 -10.95
N THR A 43 21.40 4.73 -9.71
CA THR A 43 20.91 5.47 -8.56
C THR A 43 21.65 6.80 -8.59
N ARG A 44 20.94 7.89 -8.91
CA ARG A 44 21.52 9.23 -8.89
C ARG A 44 21.95 9.50 -7.45
N SER A 45 23.20 9.17 -7.06
CA SER A 45 23.83 9.52 -5.78
C SER A 45 22.81 9.81 -4.68
N VAL A 46 22.07 8.79 -4.21
CA VAL A 46 20.77 9.05 -3.60
C VAL A 46 20.97 9.31 -2.11
N SER A 47 21.01 10.58 -1.71
CA SER A 47 20.63 10.95 -0.34
C SER A 47 19.30 10.29 -0.01
N THR A 48 19.17 9.67 1.17
CA THR A 48 17.93 9.04 1.62
C THR A 48 16.71 9.93 1.35
N VAL A 49 15.71 9.40 0.66
CA VAL A 49 14.44 10.09 0.44
C VAL A 49 13.67 10.04 1.75
N VAL A 50 13.45 11.20 2.37
CA VAL A 50 12.67 11.31 3.61
C VAL A 50 11.26 11.78 3.28
N VAL A 51 10.28 10.91 3.50
CA VAL A 51 8.86 11.17 3.27
C VAL A 51 8.20 11.60 4.57
N ASP A 52 7.79 12.86 4.62
CA ASP A 52 6.96 13.37 5.71
C ASP A 52 5.59 12.69 5.69
N THR A 53 5.21 12.08 6.80
CA THR A 53 4.05 11.18 6.90
C THR A 53 3.05 11.66 7.95
N TYR A 54 1.77 11.69 7.59
CA TYR A 54 0.66 12.05 8.46
C TYR A 54 -0.32 10.88 8.56
N PHE A 55 -0.73 10.53 9.78
CA PHE A 55 -1.79 9.57 10.01
C PHE A 55 -3.09 10.27 10.40
N HIS A 56 -4.20 9.87 9.77
CA HIS A 56 -5.53 10.39 10.03
C HIS A 56 -6.44 9.22 10.40
N VAL A 57 -6.69 9.02 11.70
CA VAL A 57 -7.63 8.01 12.18
C VAL A 57 -9.05 8.56 12.05
N VAL A 58 -9.90 7.88 11.30
CA VAL A 58 -11.30 8.27 11.08
C VAL A 58 -12.20 7.11 11.49
N ALA A 59 -12.89 7.30 12.60
CA ALA A 59 -13.62 6.24 13.28
C ALA A 59 -15.11 6.58 13.44
N SER A 60 -15.96 5.56 13.58
CA SER A 60 -17.39 5.74 13.88
C SER A 60 -17.66 6.03 15.37
N GLY A 61 -16.64 5.95 16.21
CA GLY A 61 -16.72 6.10 17.68
C GLY A 61 -15.34 5.96 18.32
N ARG A 62 -15.26 6.14 19.65
CA ARG A 62 -13.98 6.12 20.41
C ARG A 62 -13.64 4.76 21.01
N SER A 63 -13.94 3.68 20.31
CA SER A 63 -13.61 2.32 20.72
C SER A 63 -12.88 1.58 19.59
N ALA A 64 -12.08 0.58 19.94
CA ALA A 64 -11.43 -0.25 18.94
C ALA A 64 -12.44 -0.99 18.04
N THR A 65 -13.67 -1.25 18.51
CA THR A 65 -14.77 -1.82 17.69
C THR A 65 -15.32 -0.83 16.66
N SER A 66 -15.17 0.46 16.92
CA SER A 66 -15.55 1.52 16.00
C SER A 66 -14.39 1.99 15.10
N GLY A 67 -13.28 1.25 15.01
CA GLY A 67 -12.10 1.62 14.22
C GLY A 67 -11.21 2.68 14.87
N TRP A 68 -11.42 2.98 16.15
CA TRP A 68 -10.54 3.89 16.89
C TRP A 68 -9.17 3.24 17.13
N VAL A 69 -8.11 3.90 16.67
CA VAL A 69 -6.72 3.57 16.99
C VAL A 69 -6.27 4.55 18.09
N ASP A 70 -6.21 4.07 19.33
CA ASP A 70 -6.10 4.92 20.53
C ASP A 70 -4.72 5.59 20.71
N VAL A 71 -4.71 6.70 21.44
CA VAL A 71 -3.60 7.62 21.72
C VAL A 71 -2.69 7.11 22.85
N ARG A 72 -3.19 6.28 23.78
CA ARG A 72 -2.47 6.05 25.05
C ARG A 72 -1.05 5.47 24.88
N GLU A 73 -0.69 4.97 23.70
CA GLU A 73 0.71 4.72 23.36
C GLU A 73 1.13 5.14 21.92
N ASP A 74 0.23 5.66 21.07
CA ASP A 74 0.41 5.70 19.58
C ASP A 74 1.03 4.40 19.02
N GLY A 75 1.00 3.31 19.78
CA GLY A 75 1.97 2.24 19.62
C GLY A 75 1.74 1.52 18.31
N ALA A 76 0.48 1.38 17.92
CA ALA A 76 0.11 0.84 16.62
C ALA A 76 0.58 1.73 15.46
N LEU A 77 0.44 3.05 15.55
CA LEU A 77 0.84 3.98 14.49
C LEU A 77 2.37 4.13 14.40
N ARG A 78 3.06 4.15 15.54
CA ARG A 78 4.52 4.12 15.60
C ARG A 78 5.08 2.81 15.09
N ARG A 79 4.46 1.67 15.44
CA ARG A 79 4.80 0.36 14.86
C ARG A 79 4.53 0.34 13.37
N GLN A 80 3.43 0.92 12.89
CA GLN A 80 3.14 1.02 11.46
C GLN A 80 4.22 1.84 10.73
N LEU A 81 4.63 2.98 11.30
CA LEU A 81 5.74 3.78 10.77
C LEU A 81 7.07 2.99 10.80
N ALA A 82 7.30 2.19 11.83
CA ALA A 82 8.48 1.33 11.94
C ALA A 82 8.47 0.22 10.88
N VAL A 83 7.30 -0.38 10.58
CA VAL A 83 7.12 -1.35 9.49
C VAL A 83 7.45 -0.70 8.15
N LEU A 84 6.92 0.50 7.87
CA LEU A 84 7.28 1.24 6.65
C LEU A 84 8.80 1.50 6.56
N ASN A 85 9.42 1.98 7.63
CA ASN A 85 10.87 2.20 7.63
C ASN A 85 11.69 0.90 7.51
N SER A 86 11.19 -0.23 8.02
CA SER A 86 11.82 -1.54 7.87
C SER A 86 11.74 -2.04 6.42
N ASP A 87 10.58 -1.86 5.78
CA ASP A 87 10.31 -2.40 4.46
C ASP A 87 10.96 -1.56 3.35
N PHE A 88 10.99 -0.24 3.52
CA PHE A 88 11.52 0.69 2.52
C PHE A 88 12.95 1.18 2.80
N GLY A 89 13.43 1.03 4.04
CA GLY A 89 14.78 1.44 4.46
C GLY A 89 15.92 0.85 3.62
N PRO A 90 15.89 -0.46 3.26
CA PRO A 90 16.87 -1.07 2.35
C PRO A 90 16.93 -0.39 0.97
N HIS A 91 15.87 0.33 0.58
CA HIS A 91 15.76 1.07 -0.67
C HIS A 91 16.04 2.57 -0.50
N SER A 92 16.68 2.98 0.60
CA SER A 92 17.03 4.39 0.90
C SER A 92 15.83 5.33 0.98
N ILE A 93 14.69 4.82 1.42
CA ILE A 93 13.47 5.58 1.69
C ILE A 93 13.18 5.49 3.18
N ALA A 94 12.97 6.64 3.82
CA ALA A 94 12.63 6.75 5.23
C ALA A 94 11.33 7.55 5.40
N PHE A 95 10.54 7.22 6.40
CA PHE A 95 9.29 7.89 6.73
C PHE A 95 9.42 8.59 8.08
N ARG A 96 9.12 9.89 8.09
CA ARG A 96 9.13 10.73 9.29
C ARG A 96 7.70 11.07 9.69
N LEU A 97 7.30 10.70 10.90
CA LEU A 97 5.98 11.05 11.42
C LEU A 97 5.92 12.54 11.74
N MET A 98 5.04 13.26 11.04
CA MET A 98 4.83 14.70 11.21
C MET A 98 3.59 15.01 12.04
N GLY A 99 2.59 14.14 12.05
CA GLY A 99 1.39 14.35 12.87
C GLY A 99 0.38 13.23 12.80
N VAL A 100 -0.47 13.18 13.81
CA VAL A 100 -1.61 12.27 13.88
C VAL A 100 -2.88 13.08 14.17
N THR A 101 -3.92 12.91 13.36
CA THR A 101 -5.26 13.42 13.66
C THR A 101 -6.22 12.28 13.96
N ARG A 102 -7.24 12.54 14.78
CA ARG A 102 -8.29 11.56 15.08
C ARG A 102 -9.65 12.22 15.00
N THR A 103 -10.53 11.67 14.17
CA THR A 103 -11.85 12.23 13.87
C THR A 103 -12.92 11.18 14.10
N VAL A 104 -13.95 11.52 14.87
CA VAL A 104 -15.17 10.72 14.96
C VAL A 104 -16.16 11.25 13.94
N ASN A 105 -16.36 10.51 12.86
CA ASN A 105 -17.32 10.84 11.81
C ASN A 105 -17.79 9.54 11.15
N THR A 106 -19.04 9.17 11.38
CA THR A 106 -19.61 7.89 10.92
C THR A 106 -19.69 7.78 9.40
N GLY A 107 -19.96 8.89 8.70
CA GLY A 107 -20.04 8.92 7.23
C GLY A 107 -18.67 8.68 6.60
N TRP A 108 -17.65 9.45 7.03
CA TRP A 108 -16.28 9.29 6.55
C TRP A 108 -15.68 7.94 6.93
N ALA A 109 -15.92 7.47 8.16
CA ALA A 109 -15.41 6.18 8.65
C ALA A 109 -15.97 4.96 7.88
N ALA A 110 -17.10 5.12 7.20
CA ALA A 110 -17.69 4.12 6.31
C ALA A 110 -17.26 4.28 4.83
N GLY A 111 -16.33 5.19 4.54
CA GLY A 111 -15.83 5.47 3.19
C GLY A 111 -16.65 6.51 2.40
N GLY A 112 -17.60 7.19 3.02
CA GLY A 112 -18.37 8.26 2.38
C GLY A 112 -17.60 9.58 2.31
N ASP A 113 -17.92 10.42 1.31
CA ASP A 113 -17.36 11.77 1.12
C ASP A 113 -15.82 11.83 1.24
N GLU A 114 -15.13 10.95 0.50
CA GLU A 114 -13.66 10.89 0.53
C GLU A 114 -13.02 12.24 0.21
N LEU A 115 -13.53 12.95 -0.81
CA LEU A 115 -12.95 14.23 -1.21
C LEU A 115 -13.12 15.30 -0.13
N GLY A 116 -14.28 15.38 0.53
CA GLY A 116 -14.51 16.29 1.64
C GLY A 116 -13.64 15.94 2.84
N MET A 117 -13.54 14.65 3.19
CA MET A 117 -12.66 14.16 4.25
C MET A 117 -11.19 14.54 4.00
N LYS A 118 -10.64 14.17 2.83
CA LYS A 118 -9.24 14.44 2.49
C LYS A 118 -8.96 15.94 2.40
N ARG A 119 -9.89 16.74 1.87
CA ARG A 119 -9.77 18.21 1.86
C ARG A 119 -9.66 18.80 3.27
N ALA A 120 -10.43 18.28 4.22
CA ALA A 120 -10.41 18.77 5.60
C ALA A 120 -9.15 18.34 6.36
N LEU A 121 -8.66 17.12 6.11
CA LEU A 121 -7.66 16.48 6.95
C LEU A 121 -6.23 16.56 6.39
N ARG A 122 -6.04 16.60 5.07
CA ARG A 122 -4.72 16.58 4.44
C ARG A 122 -3.76 17.61 5.05
N ARG A 123 -2.50 17.23 5.16
CA ARG A 123 -1.38 18.06 5.60
C ARG A 123 -0.19 17.90 4.67
N GLY A 124 0.68 18.92 4.64
CA GLY A 124 1.86 18.93 3.79
C GLY A 124 1.56 19.14 2.30
N GLY A 125 2.60 18.99 1.48
CA GLY A 125 2.55 19.12 0.02
C GLY A 125 2.29 17.78 -0.68
N TYR A 126 2.45 17.75 -2.01
CA TYR A 126 2.35 16.50 -2.80
C TYR A 126 3.46 15.49 -2.46
N ASN A 127 4.58 15.95 -1.89
CA ASN A 127 5.68 15.13 -1.42
C ASN A 127 5.47 14.54 0.00
N SER A 128 4.28 14.73 0.59
CA SER A 128 3.94 14.21 1.93
C SER A 128 2.93 13.08 1.83
N LEU A 129 3.23 11.95 2.47
CA LEU A 129 2.32 10.81 2.54
C LEU A 129 1.23 11.07 3.59
N ASN A 130 -0.02 11.14 3.14
CA ASN A 130 -1.18 11.21 4.04
C ASN A 130 -1.89 9.85 4.05
N VAL A 131 -2.00 9.25 5.24
CA VAL A 131 -2.61 7.93 5.45
C VAL A 131 -3.89 8.08 6.27
N TYR A 132 -5.01 7.71 5.68
CA TYR A 132 -6.34 7.74 6.27
C TYR A 132 -6.73 6.33 6.72
N LEU A 133 -6.81 6.12 8.03
CA LEU A 133 -7.20 4.84 8.63
C LEU A 133 -8.69 4.86 8.93
N LEU A 134 -9.47 4.09 8.20
CA LEU A 134 -10.93 4.07 8.29
C LEU A 134 -11.42 2.82 9.04
N SER A 135 -12.57 2.92 9.72
CA SER A 135 -13.21 1.76 10.37
C SER A 135 -13.60 0.67 9.38
N ARG A 136 -13.96 1.06 8.16
CA ARG A 136 -14.37 0.14 7.10
C ARG A 136 -14.06 0.75 5.74
N ILE A 137 -13.50 -0.07 4.86
CA ILE A 137 -13.40 0.22 3.43
C ILE A 137 -14.15 -0.89 2.70
N SER A 138 -15.00 -0.52 1.74
CA SER A 138 -15.90 -1.49 1.10
C SER A 138 -15.13 -2.36 0.09
N GLY A 139 -15.07 -3.67 0.36
CA GLY A 139 -14.56 -4.68 -0.57
C GLY A 139 -13.04 -4.77 -0.72
N VAL A 140 -12.28 -3.94 0.01
CA VAL A 140 -10.80 -3.87 -0.06
C VAL A 140 -10.22 -3.56 1.33
N LEU A 141 -8.95 -3.89 1.55
CA LEU A 141 -8.21 -3.57 2.77
C LEU A 141 -7.47 -2.23 2.68
N GLY A 142 -7.19 -1.77 1.46
CA GLY A 142 -6.52 -0.50 1.24
C GLY A 142 -6.65 -0.01 -0.19
N ARG A 143 -6.23 1.24 -0.40
CA ARG A 143 -5.97 1.85 -1.71
C ARG A 143 -5.08 3.06 -1.54
N CYS A 144 -4.17 3.32 -2.47
CA CYS A 144 -3.52 4.62 -2.64
C CYS A 144 -3.77 5.18 -4.05
N THR A 145 -3.43 6.44 -4.23
CA THR A 145 -3.24 7.03 -5.55
C THR A 145 -1.88 6.63 -6.12
N LEU A 146 -1.81 6.46 -7.44
CA LEU A 146 -0.54 6.40 -8.16
C LEU A 146 0.02 7.81 -8.40
N PRO A 147 1.35 7.97 -8.59
CA PRO A 147 1.95 9.25 -8.98
C PRO A 147 1.35 9.83 -10.26
N GLN A 148 1.14 11.14 -10.26
CA GLN A 148 0.69 11.90 -11.43
C GLN A 148 1.70 12.98 -11.77
N SER A 149 1.85 13.30 -13.06
CA SER A 149 2.64 14.45 -13.50
C SER A 149 1.89 15.73 -13.15
N ALA A 150 2.53 16.63 -12.41
CA ALA A 150 2.00 17.97 -12.10
C ALA A 150 0.52 17.96 -11.63
N PRO A 151 0.19 17.26 -10.52
CA PRO A 151 -1.18 17.20 -10.04
C PRO A 151 -1.65 18.58 -9.57
N GLU A 152 -2.90 18.91 -9.85
CA GLU A 152 -3.51 20.18 -9.46
C GLU A 152 -4.83 19.98 -8.71
N GLY A 153 -5.21 20.98 -7.91
CA GLY A 153 -6.53 21.09 -7.29
C GLY A 153 -7.02 19.78 -6.64
N PRO A 154 -8.12 19.17 -7.14
CA PRO A 154 -8.66 17.93 -6.58
C PRO A 154 -7.70 16.74 -6.55
N ASP A 155 -6.72 16.64 -7.45
CA ASP A 155 -5.85 15.47 -7.53
C ASP A 155 -4.80 15.48 -6.42
N VAL A 156 -4.26 16.64 -6.08
CA VAL A 156 -3.44 16.83 -4.87
C VAL A 156 -4.22 16.50 -3.60
N ILE A 157 -5.52 16.81 -3.58
CA ILE A 157 -6.37 16.53 -2.42
C ILE A 157 -6.64 15.03 -2.27
N LYS A 158 -6.89 14.33 -3.37
CA LYS A 158 -7.15 12.88 -3.38
C LYS A 158 -5.91 12.07 -3.04
N ASP A 159 -4.71 12.61 -3.30
CA ASP A 159 -3.44 11.93 -3.08
C ASP A 159 -3.30 11.34 -1.66
N GLY A 160 -2.62 10.19 -1.60
CA GLY A 160 -2.35 9.44 -0.38
C GLY A 160 -3.16 8.14 -0.29
N CYS A 161 -3.17 7.58 0.91
CA CYS A 161 -3.55 6.19 1.14
C CYS A 161 -4.75 6.10 2.09
N THR A 162 -5.75 5.30 1.73
CA THR A 162 -6.91 5.00 2.59
C THR A 162 -6.85 3.51 2.93
N VAL A 163 -6.68 3.17 4.22
CA VAL A 163 -6.41 1.79 4.67
C VAL A 163 -7.36 1.40 5.80
N ASP A 164 -7.79 0.14 5.82
CA ASP A 164 -8.62 -0.43 6.88
C ASP A 164 -7.82 -0.42 8.18
N SER A 165 -8.31 0.33 9.17
CA SER A 165 -7.69 0.48 10.49
C SER A 165 -7.45 -0.83 11.23
N SER A 166 -8.12 -1.92 10.86
CA SER A 166 -7.91 -3.25 11.44
C SER A 166 -6.63 -3.94 11.00
N THR A 167 -5.95 -3.43 9.96
CA THR A 167 -4.72 -4.01 9.38
C THR A 167 -3.41 -3.44 9.96
N VAL A 168 -3.51 -2.43 10.83
CA VAL A 168 -2.33 -1.89 11.53
C VAL A 168 -1.67 -2.96 12.41
N PRO A 169 -0.37 -2.83 12.75
CA PRO A 169 0.33 -3.74 13.66
C PRO A 169 -0.38 -4.01 15.00
N GLY A 170 -0.84 -5.26 15.17
CA GLY A 170 -1.62 -5.71 16.33
C GLY A 170 -3.12 -5.42 16.24
N GLY A 171 -3.60 -5.02 15.06
CA GLY A 171 -5.00 -4.79 14.73
C GLY A 171 -5.85 -6.06 14.71
N LYS A 172 -7.14 -5.90 14.38
CA LYS A 172 -8.15 -6.97 14.50
C LYS A 172 -8.13 -7.98 13.36
N ASN A 173 -7.62 -7.60 12.20
CA ASN A 173 -7.57 -8.49 11.04
C ASN A 173 -6.37 -9.42 11.15
N ARG A 174 -6.52 -10.57 11.83
CA ARG A 174 -5.41 -11.45 12.20
C ARG A 174 -4.56 -12.01 11.06
N ASN A 175 -5.08 -11.99 9.82
CA ASN A 175 -4.33 -12.43 8.64
C ASN A 175 -3.53 -11.30 7.99
N TYR A 176 -3.77 -10.04 8.38
CA TYR A 176 -3.25 -8.83 7.74
C TYR A 176 -2.97 -7.72 8.77
N ASN A 177 -2.55 -8.06 10.00
CA ASN A 177 -2.34 -7.11 11.10
C ASN A 177 -0.87 -6.92 11.48
N MET A 178 0.05 -7.19 10.56
CA MET A 178 1.48 -6.87 10.66
C MET A 178 1.83 -5.57 9.92
N GLY A 179 0.84 -4.90 9.30
CA GLY A 179 0.99 -3.60 8.68
C GLY A 179 1.47 -3.62 7.23
N LYS A 180 1.52 -4.79 6.57
CA LYS A 180 1.95 -4.92 5.16
C LYS A 180 0.88 -4.47 4.19
N THR A 181 -0.38 -4.37 4.61
CA THR A 181 -1.40 -3.67 3.82
C THR A 181 -0.94 -2.23 3.51
N LEU A 182 -0.48 -1.46 4.50
CA LEU A 182 0.02 -0.11 4.19
C LEU A 182 1.33 -0.14 3.41
N THR A 183 2.21 -1.13 3.62
CA THR A 183 3.42 -1.31 2.79
C THR A 183 3.07 -1.48 1.31
N HIS A 184 2.14 -2.39 0.99
CA HIS A 184 1.62 -2.64 -0.36
C HIS A 184 1.07 -1.37 -0.99
N GLU A 185 0.17 -0.70 -0.27
CA GLU A 185 -0.50 0.50 -0.76
C GLU A 185 0.51 1.65 -0.95
N THR A 186 1.49 1.79 -0.06
CA THR A 186 2.56 2.78 -0.22
C THR A 186 3.46 2.45 -1.42
N GLY A 187 3.61 1.17 -1.79
CA GLY A 187 4.24 0.77 -3.05
C GLY A 187 3.52 1.35 -4.27
N HIS A 188 2.19 1.33 -4.28
CA HIS A 188 1.41 2.03 -5.30
C HIS A 188 1.60 3.55 -5.24
N TRP A 189 1.70 4.14 -4.05
CA TRP A 189 2.00 5.58 -3.94
C TRP A 189 3.37 5.96 -4.55
N PHE A 190 4.32 5.01 -4.60
CA PHE A 190 5.59 5.15 -5.33
C PHE A 190 5.52 4.73 -6.81
N GLY A 191 4.37 4.28 -7.30
CA GLY A 191 4.16 3.93 -8.71
C GLY A 191 4.40 2.46 -9.06
N LEU A 192 4.51 1.57 -8.07
CA LEU A 192 4.60 0.13 -8.32
C LEU A 192 3.24 -0.45 -8.71
N TYR A 193 3.23 -1.43 -9.60
CA TYR A 193 2.03 -2.20 -9.95
C TYR A 193 2.03 -3.54 -9.24
N HIS A 194 0.88 -4.21 -9.26
CA HIS A 194 0.80 -5.60 -8.84
C HIS A 194 1.69 -6.49 -9.71
N THR A 195 2.38 -7.44 -9.10
CA THR A 195 3.30 -8.38 -9.76
C THR A 195 2.62 -9.23 -10.83
N PHE A 196 1.33 -9.51 -10.67
CA PHE A 196 0.50 -10.27 -11.61
C PHE A 196 -0.11 -9.41 -12.73
N ARG A 197 0.31 -8.14 -12.85
CA ARG A 197 -0.15 -7.28 -13.96
C ARG A 197 0.42 -7.80 -15.28
N GLY A 198 -0.42 -7.84 -16.32
CA GLY A 198 -0.02 -8.33 -17.63
C GLY A 198 -0.01 -9.85 -17.78
N GLY A 199 -0.11 -10.62 -16.68
CA GLY A 199 -0.11 -12.07 -16.73
C GLY A 199 1.20 -12.65 -17.28
N CYS A 200 1.16 -13.91 -17.74
CA CYS A 200 2.36 -14.57 -18.22
C CYS A 200 2.95 -13.95 -19.50
N ASP A 201 2.12 -13.43 -20.40
CA ASP A 201 2.55 -13.02 -21.75
C ASP A 201 2.53 -11.50 -21.98
N GLY A 202 2.10 -10.72 -20.99
CA GLY A 202 2.16 -9.27 -21.03
C GLY A 202 3.53 -8.72 -20.65
N GLN A 203 3.61 -7.40 -20.48
CA GLN A 203 4.83 -6.70 -20.08
C GLN A 203 5.07 -6.68 -18.56
N GLY A 204 4.34 -7.52 -17.82
CA GLY A 204 4.42 -7.56 -16.37
C GLY A 204 3.93 -6.29 -15.68
N ASP A 205 4.50 -6.06 -14.50
CA ASP A 205 4.40 -4.85 -13.69
C ASP A 205 5.35 -3.72 -14.14
N LEU A 206 6.04 -3.92 -15.27
CA LEU A 206 7.09 -3.03 -15.81
C LEU A 206 8.33 -2.92 -14.91
N ILE A 207 8.62 -3.96 -14.12
CA ILE A 207 9.87 -4.12 -13.37
C ILE A 207 10.60 -5.34 -13.95
N SER A 208 11.86 -5.17 -14.35
CA SER A 208 12.55 -6.21 -15.14
C SER A 208 12.93 -7.45 -14.34
N ASP A 209 13.07 -7.32 -13.02
CA ASP A 209 13.47 -8.39 -12.11
C ASP A 209 12.29 -9.08 -11.39
N THR A 210 11.04 -8.61 -11.61
CA THR A 210 9.83 -9.31 -11.15
C THR A 210 9.48 -10.46 -12.12
N PRO A 211 9.49 -11.73 -11.68
CA PRO A 211 9.04 -12.84 -12.52
C PRO A 211 7.57 -12.71 -12.93
N ALA A 212 7.23 -13.23 -14.11
CA ALA A 212 5.85 -13.19 -14.61
C ALA A 212 4.91 -14.03 -13.74
N GLN A 213 3.73 -13.48 -13.44
CA GLN A 213 2.74 -14.12 -12.57
C GLN A 213 1.35 -13.98 -13.20
N ALA A 214 0.59 -15.08 -13.30
CA ALA A 214 -0.71 -15.11 -13.98
C ALA A 214 -1.82 -14.42 -13.19
N SER A 215 -1.76 -14.49 -11.85
CA SER A 215 -2.79 -13.96 -10.96
C SER A 215 -2.28 -13.78 -9.53
N ALA A 216 -2.97 -12.96 -8.73
CA ALA A 216 -2.71 -12.75 -7.31
C ALA A 216 -2.56 -14.06 -6.51
N THR A 217 -1.56 -14.13 -5.64
CA THR A 217 -1.40 -15.24 -4.69
C THR A 217 -2.40 -15.08 -3.54
N LYS A 218 -2.94 -16.20 -3.07
CA LYS A 218 -3.81 -16.24 -1.89
C LYS A 218 -3.18 -17.09 -0.80
N GLY A 219 -3.31 -16.65 0.44
CA GLY A 219 -2.73 -17.34 1.59
C GLY A 219 -1.21 -17.28 1.59
N CYS A 220 -0.58 -18.26 2.25
CA CYS A 220 0.87 -18.35 2.41
C CYS A 220 1.38 -19.69 1.83
N PRO A 221 1.37 -19.86 0.49
CA PRO A 221 1.94 -21.05 -0.12
C PRO A 221 3.47 -21.05 0.06
N SER A 222 4.08 -22.23 0.15
CA SER A 222 5.55 -22.35 0.17
C SER A 222 6.19 -22.30 -1.23
N PHE A 223 5.38 -22.49 -2.27
CA PHE A 223 5.80 -22.50 -3.67
C PHE A 223 4.61 -22.23 -4.57
N ARG A 224 4.82 -21.46 -5.63
CA ARG A 224 3.85 -21.25 -6.70
C ARG A 224 4.59 -20.87 -7.99
N ASP A 225 4.20 -21.48 -9.09
CA ASP A 225 4.67 -21.12 -10.42
C ASP A 225 3.47 -21.21 -11.37
N SER A 226 2.90 -20.04 -11.68
CA SER A 226 1.74 -19.92 -12.55
C SER A 226 2.11 -19.69 -14.02
N CYS A 227 3.40 -19.40 -14.29
CA CYS A 227 3.93 -19.13 -15.62
C CYS A 227 5.17 -20.00 -15.92
N PRO A 228 5.04 -21.35 -15.93
CA PRO A 228 6.18 -22.27 -15.98
C PRO A 228 6.97 -22.23 -17.31
N SER A 229 6.43 -21.58 -18.34
CA SER A 229 7.12 -21.32 -19.60
C SER A 229 7.95 -20.03 -19.59
N LYS A 230 7.93 -19.26 -18.51
CA LYS A 230 8.72 -18.04 -18.30
C LYS A 230 9.82 -18.27 -17.26
N PRO A 231 10.89 -17.45 -17.25
CA PRO A 231 11.91 -17.53 -16.22
C PRO A 231 11.37 -17.13 -14.83
N GLY A 232 11.86 -17.80 -13.78
CA GLY A 232 11.52 -17.50 -12.40
C GLY A 232 10.30 -18.27 -11.88
N VAL A 233 9.85 -17.93 -10.68
CA VAL A 233 8.64 -18.47 -10.03
C VAL A 233 7.80 -17.28 -9.53
N ASP A 234 6.52 -17.50 -9.24
CA ASP A 234 5.65 -16.42 -8.77
C ASP A 234 6.30 -15.72 -7.56
N PRO A 235 6.39 -14.37 -7.55
CA PRO A 235 7.02 -13.61 -6.47
C PRO A 235 6.12 -13.53 -5.23
N ILE A 236 5.78 -14.67 -4.64
CA ILE A 236 4.82 -14.85 -3.55
C ILE A 236 5.15 -14.11 -2.25
N HIS A 237 6.36 -13.57 -2.11
CA HIS A 237 6.79 -12.77 -0.95
C HIS A 237 6.95 -11.27 -1.27
N ASN A 238 6.69 -10.86 -2.52
CA ASN A 238 6.74 -9.46 -2.91
C ASN A 238 5.53 -8.72 -2.32
N TYR A 239 5.77 -7.54 -1.75
CA TYR A 239 4.72 -6.73 -1.13
C TYR A 239 3.62 -6.30 -2.11
N MET A 240 3.88 -6.32 -3.42
CA MET A 240 2.91 -6.01 -4.47
C MET A 240 2.07 -7.22 -4.92
N ASP A 241 2.26 -8.39 -4.32
CA ASP A 241 1.35 -9.53 -4.42
C ASP A 241 0.31 -9.51 -3.28
N TYR A 242 -0.63 -10.46 -3.25
CA TYR A 242 -1.74 -10.56 -2.28
C TYR A 242 -1.57 -11.70 -1.26
N SER A 243 -0.37 -12.29 -1.16
CA SER A 243 -0.08 -13.30 -0.14
C SER A 243 -0.39 -12.77 1.27
N THR A 244 -0.83 -13.65 2.15
CA THR A 244 -1.02 -13.32 3.57
C THR A 244 0.32 -13.13 4.27
N GLU A 245 0.31 -12.27 5.29
CA GLU A 245 1.49 -11.90 6.11
C GLU A 245 1.97 -13.03 7.02
#